data_AF-A0A1Q3JH51-F1
#
_entry.id   AF-A0A1Q3JH51-F1
#
_cell.length_a   1.000
_cell.length_b   1.000
_cell.length_c   1.000
_cell.angle_alpha   90.00
_cell.angle_beta   90.00
_cell.angle_gamma   90.00
#
_symmetry.space_group_name_H-M   'P 1'
#
loop_
_entity.id
_entity.type
_entity.pdbx_description
1 polymer ?
#
loop_
_entity_poly.entity_id
_entity_poly.type
_entity_poly.pdbx_seq_one_letter_code
_entity_poly.pdbx_strand_id
1 'polypeptide(L)'
;MRPRDSRPADPARGRQILAGTFRLGGATLELGPEGDPFDRPSPTRPFAVALHRFGWLPDLVAAGDDGVRRALALQADWRRSFGRWNGFSWSGETLERRVFNLACAASVLAGPAADAEITQLAEDLARQARHLLDITRDPARAAERAAVAALAGCALAETAGDKLTNEAMHRLERLLPKAVLADGVHASRCPETGMELLFDLLALDDALAQRGRAASEVLQQAIDRLTTATRFFTLADGRLAGFQGGETSDAGRVAAALLRADAERAVPTGMAEGGYQRLIGRDLQVIVDAAAPPHGAYAVTACAQPLALEVVCGRERLVTGCGWSTGRGAPQAFRRVEAASTAAPVDGSAGEPLDGLMANILGPVLIGAPASVVAQRHDTETGGFLELSHDGFVAATGLRHSRKLFMDAAADELRGEDLFEPASEAPTVHTPFVVRFHLHPDARASVARDNKSVLIKPSPTSAGWWLRNDAPEVALESSTHFEHGEARPCSQIVLRGQARPGKGGRIRWKLTQAES
;
A
#
# COMPACT_ATOMS: atom_id res chain seq x y z
N MET A 1 -17.70 25.07 -8.27
CA MET A 1 -17.45 23.64 -8.53
C MET A 1 -16.93 22.97 -7.25
N ARG A 2 -17.42 21.79 -6.89
CA ARG A 2 -17.04 21.07 -5.66
C ARG A 2 -16.58 19.66 -6.01
N PRO A 3 -15.35 19.45 -6.53
CA PRO A 3 -14.84 18.10 -6.77
C PRO A 3 -14.93 17.28 -5.48
N ARG A 4 -15.55 16.10 -5.54
CA ARG A 4 -15.72 15.23 -4.38
C ARG A 4 -14.49 14.33 -4.23
N ASP A 5 -13.76 14.50 -3.13
CA ASP A 5 -12.87 13.45 -2.64
C ASP A 5 -13.73 12.39 -1.94
N SER A 6 -13.71 11.15 -2.43
CA SER A 6 -14.46 10.07 -1.80
C SER A 6 -13.77 9.50 -0.56
N ARG A 7 -12.52 9.89 -0.27
CA ARG A 7 -11.85 9.46 0.97
C ARG A 7 -12.67 9.88 2.20
N PRO A 8 -12.89 8.99 3.18
CA PRO A 8 -13.59 9.34 4.41
C PRO A 8 -12.86 10.45 5.19
N ALA A 9 -13.60 11.47 5.61
CA ALA A 9 -13.14 12.50 6.54
C ALA A 9 -13.58 12.18 7.97
N ASP A 10 -12.76 12.55 8.95
CA ASP A 10 -12.99 12.34 10.38
C ASP A 10 -13.29 13.68 11.09
N PRO A 11 -14.58 14.00 11.34
CA PRO A 11 -14.94 15.26 12.00
C PRO A 11 -14.47 15.30 13.47
N ALA A 12 -14.15 14.18 14.11
CA ALA A 12 -13.57 14.18 15.45
C ALA A 12 -12.13 14.70 15.44
N ARG A 13 -11.32 14.35 14.42
CA ARG A 13 -10.01 14.96 14.19
C ARG A 13 -10.12 16.44 13.87
N GLY A 14 -11.10 16.84 13.07
CA GLY A 14 -11.39 18.25 12.80
C GLY A 14 -11.66 19.05 14.08
N ARG A 15 -12.47 18.50 15.01
CA ARG A 15 -12.72 19.11 16.32
C ARG A 15 -11.47 19.20 17.21
N GLN A 16 -10.55 18.23 17.14
CA GLN A 16 -9.28 18.31 17.86
C GLN A 16 -8.40 19.45 17.32
N ILE A 17 -8.37 19.64 16.01
CA ILE A 17 -7.63 20.74 15.37
C ILE A 17 -8.25 22.09 15.73
N LEU A 18 -9.58 22.19 15.77
CA LEU A 18 -10.28 23.39 16.27
C LEU A 18 -9.91 23.73 17.72
N ALA A 19 -9.70 22.72 18.56
CA ALA A 19 -9.20 22.90 19.93
C ALA A 19 -7.69 23.22 20.00
N GLY A 20 -6.99 23.29 18.87
CA GLY A 20 -5.56 23.58 18.81
C GLY A 20 -4.64 22.38 18.99
N THR A 21 -5.15 21.16 18.82
CA THR A 21 -4.37 19.93 18.96
C THR A 21 -4.18 19.28 17.60
N PHE A 22 -2.93 19.26 17.11
CA PHE A 22 -2.56 18.58 15.86
C PHE A 22 -1.93 17.25 16.18
N ARG A 23 -2.56 16.14 15.77
CA ARG A 23 -2.03 14.77 15.87
C ARG A 23 -1.68 14.26 14.49
N LEU A 24 -0.44 14.44 14.08
CA LEU A 24 0.02 14.20 12.71
C LEU A 24 1.33 13.41 12.71
N GLY A 25 1.46 12.44 11.79
CA GLY A 25 2.71 11.70 11.62
C GLY A 25 3.25 11.03 12.90
N GLY A 26 2.36 10.55 13.78
CA GLY A 26 2.72 9.90 15.04
C GLY A 26 3.14 10.86 16.18
N ALA A 27 3.09 12.18 15.98
CA ALA A 27 3.41 13.17 16.99
C ALA A 27 2.24 14.12 17.26
N THR A 28 2.27 14.78 18.42
CA THR A 28 1.25 15.76 18.84
C THR A 28 1.89 17.14 19.01
N LEU A 29 1.20 18.18 18.55
CA LEU A 29 1.52 19.58 18.79
C LEU A 29 0.29 20.29 19.35
N GLU A 30 0.44 20.92 20.51
CA GLU A 30 -0.62 21.65 21.21
C GLU A 30 -0.33 23.14 21.17
N LEU A 31 -1.27 23.93 20.63
CA LEU A 31 -1.10 25.36 20.39
C LEU A 31 -2.25 26.21 20.95
N GLY A 32 -3.36 25.58 21.33
CA GLY A 32 -4.64 26.24 21.60
C GLY A 32 -5.37 26.67 20.31
N PRO A 33 -6.64 27.09 20.40
CA PRO A 33 -7.52 27.27 19.25
C PRO A 33 -6.98 28.22 18.16
N GLU A 34 -6.30 29.29 18.56
CA GLU A 34 -5.79 30.35 17.68
C GLU A 34 -4.31 30.20 17.29
N GLY A 35 -3.64 29.14 17.75
CA GLY A 35 -2.19 29.02 17.54
C GLY A 35 -1.80 28.65 16.11
N ASP A 36 -0.71 29.22 15.59
CA ASP A 36 -0.21 28.94 14.23
C ASP A 36 0.76 27.74 14.24
N PRO A 37 0.40 26.57 13.66
CA PRO A 37 1.30 25.42 13.60
C PRO A 37 2.52 25.62 12.69
N PHE A 38 2.52 26.67 11.87
CA PHE A 38 3.59 27.03 10.95
C PHE A 38 4.61 28.01 11.56
N ASP A 39 4.31 28.60 12.73
CA ASP A 39 5.23 29.48 13.47
C ASP A 39 6.09 28.74 14.51
N ARG A 40 5.82 27.43 14.72
CA ARG A 40 6.55 26.56 15.65
C ARG A 40 7.43 25.53 14.93
N PRO A 41 8.54 25.12 15.55
CA PRO A 41 9.26 23.94 15.12
C PRO A 41 8.33 22.71 15.17
N SER A 42 8.23 21.99 14.04
CA SER A 42 7.51 20.72 14.00
C SER A 42 8.22 19.67 14.90
N PRO A 43 7.49 18.85 15.68
CA PRO A 43 8.10 17.87 16.58
C PRO A 43 8.99 16.84 15.86
N THR A 44 8.56 16.40 14.68
CA THR A 44 9.28 15.41 13.87
C THR A 44 9.13 15.72 12.37
N ARG A 45 10.00 15.14 11.53
CA ARG A 45 9.87 15.26 10.07
C ARG A 45 8.55 14.67 9.54
N PRO A 46 8.09 13.47 9.96
CA PRO A 46 6.77 12.95 9.57
C PRO A 46 5.61 13.88 9.93
N PHE A 47 5.66 14.53 11.11
CA PHE A 47 4.68 15.55 11.48
C PHE A 47 4.71 16.72 10.50
N ALA A 48 5.89 17.27 10.21
CA ALA A 48 6.05 18.39 9.28
C ALA A 48 5.52 18.04 7.88
N VAL A 49 5.84 16.86 7.36
CA VAL A 49 5.33 16.40 6.06
C VAL A 49 3.80 16.32 6.08
N ALA A 50 3.20 15.71 7.11
CA ALA A 50 1.75 15.59 7.24
C ALA A 50 1.05 16.95 7.38
N LEU A 51 1.63 17.87 8.16
CA LEU A 51 1.13 19.24 8.31
C LEU A 51 1.10 19.97 6.97
N HIS A 52 2.20 19.89 6.20
CA HIS A 52 2.34 20.56 4.91
C HIS A 52 1.61 19.88 3.74
N ARG A 53 1.09 18.66 3.92
CA ARG A 53 0.23 17.97 2.93
C ARG A 53 -1.23 18.39 2.99
N PHE A 54 -1.64 19.10 4.05
CA PHE A 54 -3.04 19.50 4.30
C PHE A 54 -4.01 18.30 4.31
N GLY A 55 -3.53 17.11 4.68
CA GLY A 55 -4.39 15.92 4.82
C GLY A 55 -5.44 16.06 5.93
N TRP A 56 -5.26 17.03 6.81
CA TRP A 56 -6.20 17.43 7.86
C TRP A 56 -7.33 18.35 7.37
N LEU A 57 -7.21 18.92 6.17
CA LEU A 57 -8.18 19.90 5.64
C LEU A 57 -9.59 19.31 5.47
N PRO A 58 -9.77 18.09 4.92
CA PRO A 58 -11.10 17.48 4.83
C PRO A 58 -11.74 17.25 6.20
N ASP A 59 -10.97 16.75 7.18
CA ASP A 59 -11.42 16.52 8.56
C ASP A 59 -11.90 17.82 9.22
N LEU A 60 -11.15 18.90 9.01
CA LEU A 60 -11.46 20.21 9.55
C LEU A 60 -12.72 20.80 8.91
N VAL A 61 -12.87 20.71 7.58
CA VAL A 61 -14.10 21.11 6.88
C VAL A 61 -15.31 20.30 7.36
N ALA A 62 -15.13 19.00 7.60
CA ALA A 62 -16.19 18.12 8.11
C ALA A 62 -16.65 18.48 9.54
N ALA A 63 -15.87 19.27 10.28
CA ALA A 63 -16.25 19.74 11.61
C ALA A 63 -17.26 20.91 11.61
N GLY A 64 -17.64 21.46 10.44
CA GLY A 64 -18.64 22.51 10.28
C GLY A 64 -18.05 23.89 9.99
N ASP A 65 -18.87 24.94 10.11
CA ASP A 65 -18.51 26.30 9.67
C ASP A 65 -17.29 26.89 10.39
N ASP A 66 -17.13 26.61 11.68
CA ASP A 66 -15.91 26.98 12.43
C ASP A 66 -14.67 26.30 11.84
N GLY A 67 -14.82 25.04 11.44
CA GLY A 67 -13.81 24.27 10.72
C GLY A 67 -13.40 24.94 9.42
N VAL A 68 -14.36 25.34 8.59
CA VAL A 68 -14.09 26.04 7.33
C VAL A 68 -13.36 27.36 7.56
N ARG A 69 -13.81 28.18 8.52
CA ARG A 69 -13.13 29.44 8.88
C ARG A 69 -11.70 29.19 9.36
N ARG A 70 -11.50 28.20 10.24
CA ARG A 70 -10.17 27.86 10.74
C ARG A 70 -9.26 27.34 9.63
N ALA A 71 -9.79 26.57 8.69
CA ALA A 71 -9.02 26.07 7.56
C ALA A 71 -8.53 27.19 6.63
N LEU A 72 -9.39 28.19 6.39
CA LEU A 72 -9.01 29.40 5.64
C LEU A 72 -7.90 30.18 6.36
N ALA A 73 -8.03 30.38 7.68
CA ALA A 73 -7.01 31.03 8.49
C ALA A 73 -5.66 30.28 8.44
N LEU A 74 -5.68 28.95 8.61
CA LEU A 74 -4.47 28.11 8.53
C LEU A 74 -3.83 28.13 7.14
N GLN A 75 -4.63 28.24 6.07
CA GLN A 75 -4.10 28.41 4.71
C GLN A 75 -3.40 29.78 4.55
N ALA A 76 -3.95 30.84 5.12
CA ALA A 76 -3.33 32.16 5.12
C ALA A 76 -2.02 32.19 5.95
N ASP A 77 -2.03 31.56 7.13
CA ASP A 77 -0.82 31.38 7.97
C ASP A 77 0.27 30.60 7.22
N TRP A 78 -0.10 29.49 6.56
CA TRP A 78 0.83 28.75 5.71
C TRP A 78 1.40 29.61 4.58
N ARG A 79 0.55 30.38 3.89
CA ARG A 79 0.99 31.28 2.81
C ARG A 79 1.98 32.32 3.32
N ARG A 80 1.74 32.91 4.48
CA ARG A 80 2.63 33.89 5.11
C ARG A 80 4.04 33.32 5.33
N SER A 81 4.13 32.10 5.85
CA SER A 81 5.42 31.49 6.23
C SER A 81 6.09 30.71 5.08
N PHE A 82 5.30 30.08 4.21
CA PHE A 82 5.76 29.07 3.23
C PHE A 82 5.25 29.31 1.80
N GLY A 83 4.56 30.42 1.54
CA GLY A 83 4.03 30.75 0.21
C GLY A 83 5.10 31.04 -0.85
N ARG A 84 6.35 31.25 -0.45
CA ARG A 84 7.54 31.35 -1.33
C ARG A 84 8.23 30.00 -1.46
N TRP A 85 8.87 29.78 -2.61
CA TRP A 85 9.57 28.53 -2.89
C TRP A 85 10.59 28.18 -1.80
N ASN A 86 10.59 26.90 -1.40
CA ASN A 86 11.60 26.29 -0.55
C ASN A 86 11.65 24.79 -0.79
N GLY A 87 12.81 24.17 -0.57
CA GLY A 87 13.04 22.76 -0.93
C GLY A 87 12.19 21.73 -0.16
N PHE A 88 11.59 22.09 0.97
CA PHE A 88 10.78 21.17 1.78
C PHE A 88 9.29 21.22 1.40
N SER A 89 8.64 22.37 1.59
CA SER A 89 7.20 22.50 1.39
C SER A 89 6.78 22.60 -0.08
N TRP A 90 7.70 22.91 -0.99
CA TRP A 90 7.47 22.86 -2.45
C TRP A 90 8.03 21.59 -3.10
N SER A 91 8.42 20.59 -2.29
CA SER A 91 8.79 19.26 -2.79
C SER A 91 7.57 18.44 -3.19
N GLY A 92 7.76 17.48 -4.10
CA GLY A 92 6.70 16.56 -4.51
C GLY A 92 6.09 15.77 -3.34
N GLU A 93 6.88 15.51 -2.29
CA GLU A 93 6.42 14.78 -1.10
C GLU A 93 5.28 15.49 -0.36
N THR A 94 5.23 16.83 -0.37
CA THR A 94 4.20 17.61 0.33
C THR A 94 3.21 18.29 -0.61
N LEU A 95 3.72 18.82 -1.72
CA LEU A 95 2.98 19.66 -2.64
C LEU A 95 1.81 18.94 -3.30
N GLU A 96 2.03 17.70 -3.75
CA GLU A 96 1.02 16.93 -4.49
C GLU A 96 -0.28 16.81 -3.68
N ARG A 97 -0.19 16.29 -2.44
CA ARG A 97 -1.38 16.17 -1.59
C ARG A 97 -1.95 17.50 -1.15
N ARG A 98 -1.12 18.52 -0.93
CA ARG A 98 -1.61 19.86 -0.59
C ARG A 98 -2.45 20.45 -1.73
N VAL A 99 -1.96 20.34 -2.97
CA VAL A 99 -2.69 20.81 -4.17
C VAL A 99 -4.00 20.06 -4.32
N PHE A 100 -4.00 18.73 -4.16
CA PHE A 100 -5.24 17.95 -4.22
C PHE A 100 -6.26 18.43 -3.17
N ASN A 101 -5.84 18.48 -1.90
CA ASN A 101 -6.74 18.81 -0.79
C ASN A 101 -7.30 20.24 -0.94
N LEU A 102 -6.46 21.19 -1.38
CA LEU A 102 -6.91 22.55 -1.68
C LEU A 102 -7.87 22.60 -2.87
N ALA A 103 -7.63 21.82 -3.94
CA ALA A 103 -8.51 21.79 -5.10
C ALA A 103 -9.92 21.28 -4.75
N CYS A 104 -10.02 20.21 -3.95
CA CYS A 104 -11.30 19.69 -3.46
C CYS A 104 -12.01 20.68 -2.52
N ALA A 105 -11.26 21.35 -1.64
CA ALA A 105 -11.81 22.29 -0.66
C ALA A 105 -12.09 23.70 -1.22
N ALA A 106 -11.57 24.05 -2.40
CA ALA A 106 -11.51 25.43 -2.92
C ALA A 106 -12.85 26.18 -2.83
N SER A 107 -13.95 25.55 -3.27
CA SER A 107 -15.27 26.18 -3.25
C SER A 107 -15.94 26.25 -1.88
N VAL A 108 -15.53 25.40 -0.94
CA VAL A 108 -16.02 25.44 0.43
C VAL A 108 -15.29 26.56 1.17
N LEU A 109 -13.97 26.66 0.99
CA LEU A 109 -13.15 27.75 1.53
C LEU A 109 -13.53 29.12 0.95
N ALA A 110 -13.94 29.19 -0.31
CA ALA A 110 -14.40 30.43 -0.93
C ALA A 110 -15.74 30.94 -0.38
N GLY A 111 -16.54 30.09 0.29
CA GLY A 111 -17.86 30.47 0.82
C GLY A 111 -17.81 31.60 1.86
N PRO A 112 -17.00 31.46 2.94
CA PRO A 112 -16.84 32.52 3.94
C PRO A 112 -15.74 33.55 3.64
N ALA A 113 -14.97 33.37 2.56
CA ALA A 113 -13.80 34.19 2.24
C ALA A 113 -14.17 35.52 1.55
N ALA A 114 -13.38 36.57 1.77
CA ALA A 114 -13.46 37.81 1.01
C ALA A 114 -12.89 37.65 -0.41
N ASP A 115 -13.29 38.52 -1.35
CA ASP A 115 -12.85 38.45 -2.76
C ASP A 115 -11.32 38.43 -2.93
N ALA A 116 -10.61 39.19 -2.08
CA ALA A 116 -9.15 39.21 -2.06
C ALA A 116 -8.57 37.86 -1.63
N GLU A 117 -9.16 37.19 -0.63
CA GLU A 117 -8.75 35.87 -0.15
C GLU A 117 -9.04 34.79 -1.20
N ILE A 118 -10.20 34.86 -1.88
CA ILE A 118 -10.57 33.95 -2.98
C ILE A 118 -9.54 34.07 -4.12
N THR A 119 -9.21 35.31 -4.52
CA THR A 119 -8.21 35.57 -5.56
C THR A 119 -6.85 34.99 -5.15
N GLN A 120 -6.43 35.25 -3.92
CA GLN A 120 -5.17 34.76 -3.36
C GLN A 120 -5.09 33.23 -3.32
N LEU A 121 -6.16 32.55 -2.90
CA LEU A 121 -6.27 31.10 -2.87
C LEU A 121 -6.13 30.51 -4.29
N ALA A 122 -6.82 31.11 -5.27
CA ALA A 122 -6.74 30.69 -6.66
C ALA A 122 -5.34 30.86 -7.26
N GLU A 123 -4.68 32.00 -7.01
CA GLU A 123 -3.30 32.25 -7.44
C GLU A 123 -2.30 31.25 -6.85
N ASP A 124 -2.44 30.95 -5.55
CA ASP A 124 -1.57 29.99 -4.87
C ASP A 124 -1.79 28.56 -5.38
N LEU A 125 -3.04 28.16 -5.58
CA LEU A 125 -3.38 26.85 -6.15
C LEU A 125 -2.81 26.73 -7.57
N ALA A 126 -3.01 27.74 -8.42
CA ALA A 126 -2.50 27.74 -9.79
C ALA A 126 -0.96 27.73 -9.85
N ARG A 127 -0.28 28.45 -8.95
CA ARG A 127 1.19 28.45 -8.87
C ARG A 127 1.73 27.09 -8.44
N GLN A 128 1.10 26.49 -7.44
CA GLN A 128 1.48 25.17 -6.93
C GLN A 128 1.23 24.05 -7.92
N ALA A 129 0.08 24.05 -8.60
CA ALA A 129 -0.26 23.04 -9.60
C ALA A 129 0.64 23.10 -10.85
N ARG A 130 1.05 24.30 -11.29
CA ARG A 130 2.05 24.44 -12.37
C ARG A 130 3.41 23.89 -11.95
N HIS A 131 3.89 24.28 -10.77
CA HIS A 131 5.15 23.76 -10.24
C HIS A 131 5.12 22.23 -10.08
N LEU A 132 3.97 21.65 -9.72
CA LEU A 132 3.79 20.21 -9.62
C LEU A 132 4.08 19.49 -10.96
N LEU A 133 3.74 20.10 -12.10
CA LEU A 133 4.05 19.58 -13.43
C LEU A 133 5.53 19.72 -13.81
N ASP A 134 6.28 20.61 -13.17
CA ASP A 134 7.71 20.83 -13.41
C ASP A 134 8.61 19.91 -12.56
N ILE A 135 8.05 19.20 -11.58
CA ILE A 135 8.80 18.25 -10.75
C ILE A 135 9.14 16.99 -11.54
N THR A 136 10.44 16.82 -11.81
CA THR A 136 10.99 15.65 -12.50
C THR A 136 11.54 14.57 -11.55
N ARG A 137 11.78 14.91 -10.28
CA ARG A 137 12.19 13.95 -9.25
C ARG A 137 11.05 12.96 -8.97
N ASP A 138 11.42 11.71 -8.69
CA ASP A 138 10.46 10.62 -8.46
C ASP A 138 9.49 10.47 -9.66
N PRO A 139 10.00 9.99 -10.82
CA PRO A 139 9.20 9.88 -12.04
C PRO A 139 8.05 8.88 -11.92
N ALA A 140 8.05 7.97 -10.93
CA ALA A 140 6.95 7.06 -10.67
C ALA A 140 5.65 7.78 -10.29
N ARG A 141 5.77 8.98 -9.67
CA ARG A 141 4.61 9.79 -9.26
C ARG A 141 4.10 10.74 -10.34
N ALA A 142 4.62 10.66 -11.56
CA ALA A 142 4.30 11.64 -12.60
C ALA A 142 2.81 11.61 -13.00
N ALA A 143 2.16 10.44 -12.98
CA ALA A 143 0.75 10.30 -13.33
C ALA A 143 -0.14 10.95 -12.27
N GLU A 144 0.11 10.67 -11.00
CA GLU A 144 -0.59 11.25 -9.85
C GLU A 144 -0.45 12.78 -9.86
N ARG A 145 0.76 13.29 -10.07
CA ARG A 145 1.01 14.73 -10.20
C ARG A 145 0.22 15.37 -11.34
N ALA A 146 0.14 14.70 -12.49
CA ALA A 146 -0.64 15.19 -13.63
C ALA A 146 -2.16 15.17 -13.33
N ALA A 147 -2.67 14.12 -12.68
CA ALA A 147 -4.07 14.03 -12.27
C ALA A 147 -4.44 15.15 -11.28
N VAL A 148 -3.60 15.37 -10.27
CA VAL A 148 -3.78 16.43 -9.26
C VAL A 148 -3.71 17.82 -9.90
N ALA A 149 -2.80 18.05 -10.83
CA ALA A 149 -2.71 19.32 -11.55
C ALA A 149 -3.95 19.58 -12.44
N ALA A 150 -4.48 18.54 -13.08
CA ALA A 150 -5.72 18.64 -13.86
C ALA A 150 -6.92 18.96 -12.97
N LEU A 151 -7.01 18.31 -11.80
CA LEU A 151 -8.04 18.57 -10.79
C LEU A 151 -7.97 20.01 -10.28
N ALA A 152 -6.76 20.49 -9.97
CA ALA A 152 -6.54 21.88 -9.58
C ALA A 152 -6.95 22.85 -10.70
N GLY A 153 -6.63 22.55 -11.96
CA GLY A 153 -7.09 23.30 -13.13
C GLY A 153 -8.62 23.40 -13.19
N CYS A 154 -9.32 22.31 -12.89
CA CYS A 154 -10.78 22.30 -12.86
C CYS A 154 -11.35 23.21 -11.77
N ALA A 155 -10.70 23.30 -10.61
CA ALA A 155 -11.12 24.14 -9.49
C ALA A 155 -10.89 25.65 -9.72
N LEU A 156 -10.17 26.04 -10.78
CA LEU A 156 -9.83 27.44 -11.11
C LEU A 156 -10.78 28.06 -12.14
N ALA A 157 -10.74 29.39 -12.25
CA ALA A 157 -11.50 30.15 -13.25
C ALA A 157 -11.22 29.68 -14.69
N GLU A 158 -12.23 29.75 -15.55
CA GLU A 158 -12.28 29.08 -16.86
C GLU A 158 -11.02 29.26 -17.71
N THR A 159 -10.61 30.47 -18.09
CA THR A 159 -9.53 30.63 -19.07
C THR A 159 -8.16 30.11 -18.59
N ALA A 160 -7.79 30.36 -17.32
CA ALA A 160 -6.50 29.90 -16.78
C ALA A 160 -6.57 28.43 -16.34
N GLY A 161 -7.70 28.04 -15.73
CA GLY A 161 -7.97 26.67 -15.32
C GLY A 161 -8.04 25.70 -16.49
N ASP A 162 -8.61 26.10 -17.63
CA ASP A 162 -8.72 25.25 -18.81
C ASP A 162 -7.36 24.97 -19.46
N LYS A 163 -6.48 25.97 -19.52
CA LYS A 163 -5.11 25.78 -20.01
C LYS A 163 -4.37 24.75 -19.17
N LEU A 164 -4.40 24.92 -17.84
CA LEU A 164 -3.76 23.99 -16.91
C LEU A 164 -4.38 22.60 -16.98
N THR A 165 -5.71 22.50 -17.01
CA THR A 165 -6.43 21.22 -17.13
C THR A 165 -6.03 20.50 -18.41
N ASN A 166 -6.01 21.19 -19.56
CA ASN A 166 -5.68 20.59 -20.84
C ASN A 166 -4.22 20.12 -20.91
N GLU A 167 -3.28 20.93 -20.42
CA GLU A 167 -1.88 20.53 -20.35
C GLU A 167 -1.67 19.31 -19.46
N ALA A 168 -2.28 19.32 -18.27
CA ALA A 168 -2.16 18.23 -17.30
C ALA A 168 -2.82 16.94 -17.81
N MET A 169 -4.02 17.02 -18.42
CA MET A 169 -4.70 15.88 -19.05
C MET A 169 -3.85 15.28 -20.17
N HIS A 170 -3.26 16.11 -21.04
CA HIS A 170 -2.41 15.62 -22.11
C HIS A 170 -1.16 14.86 -21.60
N ARG A 171 -0.61 15.28 -20.45
CA ARG A 171 0.46 14.53 -19.77
C ARG A 171 -0.08 13.24 -19.15
N LEU A 172 -1.20 13.32 -18.44
CA LEU A 172 -1.83 12.21 -17.74
C LEU A 172 -2.16 11.05 -18.69
N GLU A 173 -2.76 11.32 -19.84
CA GLU A 173 -3.16 10.30 -20.83
C GLU A 173 -1.96 9.50 -21.37
N ARG A 174 -0.77 10.10 -21.45
CA ARG A 174 0.45 9.37 -21.83
C ARG A 174 1.11 8.60 -20.68
N LEU A 175 0.81 8.98 -19.45
CA LEU A 175 1.40 8.43 -18.24
C LEU A 175 0.57 7.29 -17.65
N LEU A 176 -0.76 7.35 -17.75
CA LEU A 176 -1.68 6.32 -17.23
C LEU A 176 -1.36 4.92 -17.76
N PRO A 177 -1.11 4.69 -19.06
CA PRO A 177 -0.73 3.36 -19.55
C PRO A 177 0.59 2.82 -19.01
N LYS A 178 1.43 3.67 -18.39
CA LYS A 178 2.70 3.28 -17.75
C LYS A 178 2.56 3.09 -16.24
N ALA A 179 1.61 3.78 -15.62
CA ALA A 179 1.36 3.72 -14.18
C ALA A 179 0.34 2.63 -13.81
N VAL A 180 -0.60 2.33 -14.71
CA VAL A 180 -1.64 1.32 -14.55
C VAL A 180 -1.44 0.23 -15.60
N LEU A 181 -1.10 -0.97 -15.13
CA LEU A 181 -0.88 -2.13 -16.00
C LEU A 181 -2.19 -2.59 -16.66
N ALA A 182 -2.11 -3.50 -17.63
CA ALA A 182 -3.29 -3.95 -18.39
C ALA A 182 -4.35 -4.64 -17.51
N ASP A 183 -3.92 -5.28 -16.42
CA ASP A 183 -4.80 -5.91 -15.41
C ASP A 183 -5.23 -4.93 -14.29
N GLY A 184 -4.75 -3.70 -14.32
CA GLY A 184 -5.09 -2.63 -13.39
C GLY A 184 -4.22 -2.52 -12.16
N VAL A 185 -3.25 -3.41 -11.97
CA VAL A 185 -2.28 -3.25 -10.89
C VAL A 185 -1.43 -2.01 -11.15
N HIS A 186 -1.16 -1.22 -10.12
CA HIS A 186 -0.25 -0.09 -10.23
C HIS A 186 1.17 -0.59 -10.55
N ALA A 187 1.94 0.14 -11.34
CA ALA A 187 3.26 -0.31 -11.81
C ALA A 187 4.30 -0.50 -10.67
N SER A 188 4.08 0.12 -9.50
CA SER A 188 4.85 -0.17 -8.27
C SER A 188 4.45 -1.47 -7.59
N ARG A 189 3.46 -2.19 -8.13
CA ARG A 189 2.84 -3.39 -7.58
C ARG A 189 2.21 -3.20 -6.19
N CYS A 190 2.18 -1.98 -5.66
CA CYS A 190 1.60 -1.64 -4.36
C CYS A 190 0.07 -1.46 -4.46
N PRO A 191 -0.75 -2.28 -3.78
CA PRO A 191 -2.21 -2.16 -3.78
C PRO A 191 -2.70 -0.80 -3.28
N GLU A 192 -2.10 -0.29 -2.19
CA GLU A 192 -2.46 1.00 -1.60
C GLU A 192 -2.17 2.17 -2.57
N THR A 193 -1.01 2.17 -3.25
CA THR A 193 -0.71 3.19 -4.27
C THR A 193 -1.74 3.19 -5.41
N GLY A 194 -2.17 2.01 -5.86
CA GLY A 194 -3.21 1.89 -6.87
C GLY A 194 -4.56 2.46 -6.40
N MET A 195 -4.98 2.16 -5.18
CA MET A 195 -6.20 2.71 -4.60
C MET A 195 -6.11 4.23 -4.41
N GLU A 196 -4.96 4.77 -3.99
CA GLU A 196 -4.77 6.22 -3.88
C GLU A 196 -4.85 6.94 -5.23
N LEU A 197 -4.28 6.34 -6.29
CA LEU A 197 -4.47 6.87 -7.64
C LEU A 197 -5.95 6.77 -8.07
N LEU A 198 -6.65 5.67 -7.76
CA LEU A 198 -8.08 5.54 -8.07
C LEU A 198 -8.90 6.68 -7.46
N PHE A 199 -8.68 6.98 -6.18
CA PHE A 199 -9.34 8.11 -5.53
C PHE A 199 -9.06 9.44 -6.26
N ASP A 200 -7.81 9.67 -6.68
CA ASP A 200 -7.44 10.91 -7.36
C ASP A 200 -8.10 11.03 -8.74
N LEU A 201 -8.21 9.91 -9.47
CA LEU A 201 -8.88 9.87 -10.76
C LEU A 201 -10.41 9.99 -10.62
N LEU A 202 -11.02 9.45 -9.57
CA LEU A 202 -12.45 9.61 -9.29
C LEU A 202 -12.81 11.08 -8.97
N ALA A 203 -11.97 11.77 -8.20
CA ALA A 203 -12.15 13.19 -7.92
C ALA A 203 -11.99 14.03 -9.20
N LEU A 204 -11.05 13.68 -10.08
CA LEU A 204 -10.87 14.30 -11.38
C LEU A 204 -12.04 14.03 -12.34
N ASP A 205 -12.58 12.81 -12.37
CA ASP A 205 -13.75 12.45 -13.16
C ASP A 205 -14.99 13.27 -12.75
N ASP A 206 -15.29 13.31 -11.45
CA ASP A 206 -16.36 14.15 -10.90
C ASP A 206 -16.12 15.63 -11.22
N ALA A 207 -14.86 16.07 -11.20
CA ALA A 207 -14.50 17.42 -11.56
C ALA A 207 -14.80 17.73 -13.04
N LEU A 208 -14.32 16.90 -13.97
CA LEU A 208 -14.57 17.09 -15.40
C LEU A 208 -16.08 17.11 -15.70
N ALA A 209 -16.84 16.20 -15.08
CA ALA A 209 -18.29 16.12 -15.22
C ALA A 209 -19.00 17.42 -14.77
N GLN A 210 -18.61 17.99 -13.63
CA GLN A 210 -19.16 19.27 -13.15
C GLN A 210 -18.82 20.46 -14.06
N ARG A 211 -17.77 20.36 -14.89
CA ARG A 211 -17.46 21.35 -15.94
C ARG A 211 -18.12 21.04 -17.29
N GLY A 212 -19.01 20.05 -17.35
CA GLY A 212 -19.63 19.60 -18.60
C GLY A 212 -18.65 18.97 -19.58
N ARG A 213 -17.48 18.51 -19.09
CA ARG A 213 -16.45 17.86 -19.90
C ARG A 213 -16.53 16.35 -19.69
N ALA A 214 -16.58 15.60 -20.79
CA ALA A 214 -16.42 14.15 -20.71
C ALA A 214 -14.96 13.82 -20.34
N ALA A 215 -14.79 12.85 -19.45
CA ALA A 215 -13.51 12.19 -19.25
C ALA A 215 -13.05 11.50 -20.55
N SER A 216 -11.74 11.47 -20.79
CA SER A 216 -11.20 10.73 -21.92
C SER A 216 -11.32 9.22 -21.70
N GLU A 217 -11.31 8.47 -22.79
CA GLU A 217 -11.39 7.00 -22.75
C GLU A 217 -10.24 6.41 -21.92
N VAL A 218 -9.03 6.95 -22.04
CA VAL A 218 -7.85 6.52 -21.27
C VAL A 218 -8.06 6.68 -19.77
N LEU A 219 -8.67 7.79 -19.34
CA LEU A 219 -8.99 8.04 -17.92
C LEU A 219 -10.03 7.04 -17.41
N GLN A 220 -11.11 6.83 -18.16
CA GLN A 220 -12.17 5.87 -17.80
C GLN A 220 -11.65 4.44 -17.71
N GLN A 221 -10.86 4.01 -18.70
CA GLN A 221 -10.22 2.69 -18.69
C GLN A 221 -9.28 2.51 -17.48
N ALA A 222 -8.53 3.55 -17.10
CA ALA A 222 -7.68 3.50 -15.91
C ALA A 222 -8.49 3.38 -14.62
N ILE A 223 -9.60 4.12 -14.48
CA ILE A 223 -10.52 4.01 -13.34
C ILE A 223 -11.11 2.60 -13.24
N ASP A 224 -11.59 2.02 -14.34
CA ASP A 224 -12.16 0.68 -14.37
C ASP A 224 -11.15 -0.40 -13.98
N ARG A 225 -9.93 -0.29 -14.51
CA ARG A 225 -8.82 -1.21 -14.22
C ARG A 225 -8.37 -1.11 -12.76
N LEU A 226 -8.15 0.09 -12.24
CA LEU A 226 -7.78 0.30 -10.85
C LEU A 226 -8.90 -0.15 -9.88
N THR A 227 -10.17 0.04 -10.26
CA THR A 227 -11.32 -0.49 -9.50
C THR A 227 -11.27 -2.01 -9.45
N THR A 228 -11.01 -2.67 -10.59
CA THR A 228 -10.86 -4.13 -10.67
C THR A 228 -9.71 -4.63 -9.79
N ALA A 229 -8.55 -3.96 -9.84
CA ALA A 229 -7.40 -4.30 -9.01
C ALA A 229 -7.68 -4.10 -7.51
N THR A 230 -8.32 -2.99 -7.14
CA THR A 230 -8.72 -2.72 -5.74
C THR A 230 -9.63 -3.82 -5.20
N ARG A 231 -10.60 -4.29 -6.00
CA ARG A 231 -11.47 -5.43 -5.63
C ARG A 231 -10.70 -6.74 -5.47
N PHE A 232 -9.73 -7.00 -6.35
CA PHE A 232 -8.87 -8.18 -6.25
C PHE A 232 -8.09 -8.21 -4.93
N PHE A 233 -7.50 -7.07 -4.54
CA PHE A 233 -6.72 -6.95 -3.30
C PHE A 233 -7.57 -6.82 -2.03
N THR A 234 -8.88 -6.61 -2.16
CA THR A 234 -9.80 -6.57 -1.02
C THR A 234 -10.09 -7.99 -0.54
N LEU A 235 -9.66 -8.28 0.69
CA LEU A 235 -9.93 -9.54 1.37
C LEU A 235 -11.26 -9.47 2.15
N ALA A 236 -11.71 -10.61 2.69
CA ALA A 236 -13.01 -10.74 3.33
C ALA A 236 -13.21 -9.88 4.60
N ASP A 237 -12.13 -9.39 5.20
CA ASP A 237 -12.18 -8.40 6.29
C ASP A 237 -12.52 -6.97 5.79
N GLY A 238 -12.57 -6.77 4.48
CA GLY A 238 -12.85 -5.51 3.81
C GLY A 238 -11.61 -4.63 3.63
N ARG A 239 -10.42 -5.09 4.04
CA ARG A 239 -9.16 -4.34 3.96
C ARG A 239 -8.35 -4.78 2.74
N LEU A 240 -7.44 -3.92 2.28
CA LEU A 240 -6.49 -4.30 1.23
C LEU A 240 -5.44 -5.28 1.75
N ALA A 241 -4.87 -6.09 0.86
CA ALA A 241 -3.65 -6.83 1.16
C ALA A 241 -2.41 -5.91 1.21
N GLY A 242 -1.47 -6.18 2.11
CA GLY A 242 -0.29 -5.35 2.34
C GLY A 242 0.95 -5.86 1.59
N PHE A 243 1.22 -5.32 0.41
CA PHE A 243 2.37 -5.72 -0.43
C PHE A 243 3.13 -4.52 -1.01
N GLN A 244 4.41 -4.74 -1.32
CA GLN A 244 5.27 -3.85 -2.14
C GLN A 244 5.27 -2.38 -1.69
N GLY A 245 5.29 -2.17 -0.36
CA GLY A 245 5.35 -0.85 0.26
C GLY A 245 4.01 -0.20 0.59
N GLY A 246 2.91 -0.97 0.53
CA GLY A 246 1.59 -0.57 1.00
C GLY A 246 1.19 -1.22 2.33
N GLU A 247 0.34 -0.54 3.08
CA GLU A 247 -0.29 -1.06 4.30
C GLU A 247 -1.67 -1.68 4.00
N THR A 248 -2.26 -2.35 4.99
CA THR A 248 -3.64 -2.85 4.86
C THR A 248 -4.62 -1.69 5.11
N SER A 249 -4.97 -0.98 4.03
CA SER A 249 -5.92 0.14 4.09
C SER A 249 -7.22 -0.27 4.77
N ASP A 250 -7.78 0.62 5.59
CA ASP A 250 -8.98 0.34 6.38
C ASP A 250 -10.21 0.08 5.50
N ALA A 251 -11.15 -0.69 6.05
CA ALA A 251 -12.34 -1.11 5.32
C ALA A 251 -13.24 0.05 4.88
N GLY A 252 -13.24 1.16 5.63
CA GLY A 252 -14.01 2.36 5.28
C GLY A 252 -13.47 3.03 4.01
N ARG A 253 -12.14 3.16 3.91
CA ARG A 253 -11.48 3.66 2.70
C ARG A 253 -11.70 2.74 1.50
N VAL A 254 -11.53 1.44 1.68
CA VAL A 254 -11.76 0.48 0.58
C VAL A 254 -13.20 0.55 0.08
N ALA A 255 -14.17 0.57 0.99
CA ALA A 255 -15.58 0.72 0.64
C ALA A 255 -15.85 2.04 -0.11
N ALA A 256 -15.21 3.13 0.30
CA ALA A 256 -15.35 4.43 -0.35
C ALA A 256 -14.74 4.47 -1.76
N ALA A 257 -13.58 3.81 -1.97
CA ALA A 257 -12.97 3.68 -3.30
C ALA A 257 -13.85 2.85 -4.25
N LEU A 258 -14.54 1.84 -3.72
CA LEU A 258 -15.38 0.91 -4.46
C LEU A 258 -16.86 1.32 -4.52
N LEU A 259 -17.23 2.51 -4.03
CA LEU A 259 -18.62 2.94 -3.93
C LEU A 259 -19.36 2.93 -5.28
N ARG A 260 -18.65 3.26 -6.37
CA ARG A 260 -19.17 3.26 -7.75
C ARG A 260 -18.97 1.94 -8.49
N ALA A 261 -18.35 0.94 -7.84
CA ALA A 261 -18.05 -0.33 -8.47
C ALA A 261 -19.31 -1.18 -8.63
N ASP A 262 -19.42 -1.86 -9.76
CA ASP A 262 -20.42 -2.90 -9.96
C ASP A 262 -20.10 -4.12 -9.09
N ALA A 263 -20.94 -4.38 -8.08
CA ALA A 263 -20.77 -5.48 -7.14
C ALA A 263 -20.94 -6.86 -7.80
N GLU A 264 -21.68 -6.95 -8.90
CA GLU A 264 -21.98 -8.21 -9.60
C GLU A 264 -20.84 -8.65 -10.51
N ARG A 265 -19.99 -7.71 -10.95
CA ARG A 265 -18.85 -8.01 -11.81
C ARG A 265 -17.89 -8.99 -11.11
N ALA A 266 -17.53 -10.08 -11.78
CA ALA A 266 -16.63 -11.07 -11.23
C ALA A 266 -15.24 -10.48 -10.91
N VAL A 267 -14.65 -10.90 -9.79
CA VAL A 267 -13.29 -10.55 -9.41
C VAL A 267 -12.35 -11.62 -9.97
N PRO A 268 -11.28 -11.26 -10.69
CA PRO A 268 -10.34 -12.24 -11.22
C PRO A 268 -9.63 -12.99 -10.09
N THR A 269 -9.13 -14.18 -10.38
CA THR A 269 -8.35 -15.00 -9.44
C THR A 269 -6.84 -14.81 -9.61
N GLY A 270 -6.40 -14.02 -10.60
CA GLY A 270 -5.01 -13.67 -10.79
C GLY A 270 -4.86 -12.36 -11.56
N MET A 271 -3.76 -11.67 -11.29
CA MET A 271 -3.31 -10.44 -11.96
C MET A 271 -2.01 -10.77 -12.67
N ALA A 272 -2.08 -11.04 -13.98
CA ALA A 272 -0.98 -11.59 -14.75
C ALA A 272 0.20 -10.59 -14.90
N GLU A 273 -0.09 -9.32 -15.14
CA GLU A 273 0.93 -8.27 -15.33
C GLU A 273 1.47 -7.78 -13.99
N GLY A 274 0.59 -7.58 -13.00
CA GLY A 274 0.97 -7.21 -11.64
C GLY A 274 1.60 -8.35 -10.84
N GLY A 275 1.41 -9.60 -11.29
CA GLY A 275 2.01 -10.79 -10.70
C GLY A 275 1.46 -11.14 -9.33
N TYR A 276 0.14 -11.21 -9.20
CA TYR A 276 -0.52 -11.65 -7.97
C TYR A 276 -1.51 -12.78 -8.23
N GLN A 277 -1.63 -13.70 -7.29
CA GLN A 277 -2.57 -14.83 -7.37
C GLN A 277 -3.48 -14.85 -6.15
N ARG A 278 -4.74 -15.22 -6.36
CA ARG A 278 -5.76 -15.34 -5.31
C ARG A 278 -6.30 -16.77 -5.26
N LEU A 279 -6.33 -17.33 -4.06
CA LEU A 279 -7.01 -18.60 -3.76
C LEU A 279 -8.19 -18.32 -2.82
N ILE A 280 -9.31 -18.98 -3.08
CA ILE A 280 -10.58 -18.74 -2.38
C ILE A 280 -11.15 -20.10 -1.97
N GLY A 281 -11.30 -20.31 -0.68
CA GLY A 281 -12.07 -21.38 -0.05
C GLY A 281 -13.41 -20.86 0.47
N ARG A 282 -14.01 -21.57 1.43
CA ARG A 282 -15.26 -21.13 2.07
C ARG A 282 -14.99 -20.00 3.05
N ASP A 283 -14.14 -20.24 4.04
CA ASP A 283 -13.71 -19.23 5.00
C ASP A 283 -12.28 -18.74 4.68
N LEU A 284 -11.48 -19.49 3.92
CA LEU A 284 -10.13 -19.08 3.56
C LEU A 284 -10.06 -18.15 2.34
N GLN A 285 -9.29 -17.07 2.46
CA GLN A 285 -8.84 -16.28 1.33
C GLN A 285 -7.33 -16.04 1.41
N VAL A 286 -6.64 -16.23 0.30
CA VAL A 286 -5.19 -16.09 0.20
C VAL A 286 -4.84 -15.19 -0.97
N ILE A 287 -3.94 -14.23 -0.77
CA ILE A 287 -3.26 -13.51 -1.84
C ILE A 287 -1.77 -13.82 -1.76
N VAL A 288 -1.15 -14.04 -2.91
CA VAL A 288 0.27 -14.39 -3.05
C VAL A 288 0.96 -13.43 -4.01
N ASP A 289 2.10 -12.88 -3.58
CA ASP A 289 3.04 -12.13 -4.43
C ASP A 289 3.81 -13.12 -5.32
N ALA A 290 3.51 -13.10 -6.62
CA ALA A 290 3.92 -14.11 -7.58
C ALA A 290 4.77 -13.53 -8.74
N ALA A 291 5.43 -12.38 -8.54
CA ALA A 291 6.34 -11.80 -9.52
C ALA A 291 7.57 -11.15 -8.90
N ALA A 292 8.55 -10.85 -9.76
CA ALA A 292 9.74 -10.10 -9.37
C ALA A 292 9.36 -8.69 -8.90
N PRO A 293 10.09 -8.11 -7.93
CA PRO A 293 9.81 -6.74 -7.47
C PRO A 293 9.88 -5.74 -8.65
N PRO A 294 9.11 -4.63 -8.61
CA PRO A 294 9.07 -3.69 -9.73
C PRO A 294 10.45 -3.08 -10.01
N HIS A 295 10.70 -2.75 -11.28
CA HIS A 295 11.98 -2.20 -11.76
C HIS A 295 11.87 -0.73 -12.17
N GLY A 296 13.03 -0.10 -12.41
CA GLY A 296 13.11 1.27 -12.92
C GLY A 296 12.51 2.30 -11.97
N ALA A 297 11.73 3.24 -12.51
CA ALA A 297 11.14 4.34 -11.73
C ALA A 297 10.30 3.87 -10.54
N TYR A 298 9.61 2.73 -10.68
CA TYR A 298 8.65 2.23 -9.70
C TYR A 298 9.28 1.31 -8.63
N ALA A 299 10.60 1.11 -8.65
CA ALA A 299 11.31 0.20 -7.75
C ALA A 299 11.52 0.72 -6.31
N VAL A 300 11.22 2.01 -6.06
CA VAL A 300 11.58 2.68 -4.79
C VAL A 300 10.89 2.05 -3.58
N THR A 301 9.65 1.59 -3.74
CA THR A 301 8.86 0.96 -2.68
C THR A 301 8.93 -0.57 -2.67
N ALA A 302 9.71 -1.15 -3.57
CA ALA A 302 9.75 -2.59 -3.80
C ALA A 302 10.17 -3.38 -2.54
N CYS A 303 9.54 -4.51 -2.27
CA CYS A 303 9.95 -5.43 -1.20
C CYS A 303 10.57 -6.70 -1.79
N ALA A 304 11.69 -7.14 -1.20
CA ALA A 304 12.39 -8.37 -1.54
C ALA A 304 11.74 -9.59 -0.86
N GLN A 305 10.45 -9.79 -1.15
CA GLN A 305 9.57 -10.74 -0.47
C GLN A 305 8.86 -11.67 -1.47
N PRO A 306 9.61 -12.34 -2.37
CA PRO A 306 9.00 -13.20 -3.37
C PRO A 306 8.21 -14.33 -2.70
N LEU A 307 7.07 -14.68 -3.30
CA LEU A 307 6.18 -15.75 -2.85
C LEU A 307 5.57 -15.54 -1.46
N ALA A 308 5.64 -14.30 -0.94
CA ALA A 308 4.95 -13.90 0.27
C ALA A 308 3.43 -14.10 0.11
N LEU A 309 2.79 -14.56 1.18
CA LEU A 309 1.35 -14.76 1.21
C LEU A 309 0.71 -14.05 2.40
N GLU A 310 -0.53 -13.63 2.22
CA GLU A 310 -1.44 -13.23 3.30
C GLU A 310 -2.64 -14.17 3.33
N VAL A 311 -3.12 -14.52 4.53
CA VAL A 311 -4.27 -15.41 4.74
C VAL A 311 -5.29 -14.74 5.65
N VAL A 312 -6.51 -14.62 5.16
CA VAL A 312 -7.70 -14.24 5.93
C VAL A 312 -8.59 -15.47 6.10
N CYS A 313 -9.11 -15.64 7.31
CA CYS A 313 -10.06 -16.70 7.67
C CYS A 313 -11.37 -16.04 8.13
N GLY A 314 -12.47 -16.27 7.42
CA GLY A 314 -13.72 -15.53 7.62
C GLY A 314 -13.47 -14.04 7.41
N ARG A 315 -13.55 -13.25 8.48
CA ARG A 315 -13.27 -11.80 8.47
C ARG A 315 -12.03 -11.42 9.29
N GLU A 316 -11.21 -12.39 9.68
CA GLU A 316 -10.07 -12.17 10.57
C GLU A 316 -8.75 -12.49 9.86
N ARG A 317 -7.78 -11.57 9.92
CA ARG A 317 -6.43 -11.78 9.39
C ARG A 317 -5.67 -12.76 10.27
N LEU A 318 -5.17 -13.83 9.67
CA LEU A 318 -4.41 -14.87 10.37
C LEU A 318 -2.92 -14.70 10.12
N VAL A 319 -2.52 -14.77 8.84
CA VAL A 319 -1.12 -14.69 8.39
C VAL A 319 -0.96 -13.44 7.54
N THR A 320 0.06 -12.64 7.84
CA THR A 320 0.37 -11.38 7.13
C THR A 320 1.88 -11.30 6.84
N GLY A 321 2.37 -10.14 6.38
CA GLY A 321 3.77 -9.76 6.56
C GLY A 321 4.00 -8.95 7.84
N CYS A 322 5.24 -8.50 8.04
CA CYS A 322 5.56 -7.45 9.02
C CYS A 322 5.03 -6.08 8.59
N GLY A 323 4.70 -5.86 7.32
CA GLY A 323 4.26 -4.56 6.82
C GLY A 323 5.40 -3.55 6.68
N TRP A 324 5.37 -2.76 5.61
CA TRP A 324 6.29 -1.66 5.40
C TRP A 324 5.65 -0.63 4.48
N SER A 325 5.78 0.65 4.79
CA SER A 325 5.24 1.73 3.97
C SER A 325 6.13 2.98 4.02
N THR A 326 6.05 3.78 2.95
CA THR A 326 6.79 5.04 2.88
C THR A 326 6.13 6.14 3.73
N GLY A 327 6.96 6.96 4.39
CA GLY A 327 6.49 8.14 5.12
C GLY A 327 5.98 7.89 6.54
N ARG A 328 5.99 6.65 7.01
CA ARG A 328 5.56 6.27 8.36
C ARG A 328 6.70 5.88 9.31
N GLY A 329 7.95 5.82 8.82
CA GLY A 329 9.14 5.57 9.63
C GLY A 329 9.48 4.09 9.83
N ALA A 330 8.81 3.18 9.11
CA ALA A 330 9.13 1.76 9.13
C ALA A 330 10.60 1.51 8.73
N PRO A 331 11.36 0.71 9.50
CA PRO A 331 12.73 0.35 9.14
C PRO A 331 12.79 -0.35 7.78
N GLN A 332 13.78 -0.02 6.96
CA GLN A 332 14.00 -0.64 5.64
C GLN A 332 14.18 -2.17 5.75
N ALA A 333 14.60 -2.68 6.90
CA ALA A 333 14.70 -4.12 7.18
C ALA A 333 13.38 -4.88 6.96
N PHE A 334 12.21 -4.24 7.12
CA PHE A 334 10.92 -4.87 6.87
C PHE A 334 10.61 -5.14 5.39
N ARG A 335 11.49 -4.72 4.48
CA ARG A 335 11.39 -5.04 3.05
C ARG A 335 12.12 -6.33 2.67
N ARG A 336 12.86 -6.94 3.60
CA ARG A 336 13.61 -8.18 3.37
C ARG A 336 12.71 -9.41 3.54
N VAL A 337 13.22 -10.55 3.09
CA VAL A 337 12.47 -11.81 3.02
C VAL A 337 12.04 -12.33 4.40
N GLU A 338 12.82 -12.04 5.44
CA GLU A 338 12.56 -12.44 6.83
C GLU A 338 11.38 -11.70 7.47
N ALA A 339 10.90 -10.64 6.81
CA ALA A 339 9.75 -9.85 7.22
C ALA A 339 8.46 -10.24 6.48
N ALA A 340 8.48 -11.35 5.74
CA ALA A 340 7.34 -11.87 5.00
C ALA A 340 7.04 -13.33 5.33
N SER A 341 5.78 -13.71 5.14
CA SER A 341 5.33 -15.10 5.27
C SER A 341 5.71 -15.92 4.03
N THR A 342 7.00 -16.24 3.95
CA THR A 342 7.63 -17.00 2.87
C THR A 342 8.75 -17.89 3.43
N ALA A 343 9.53 -18.54 2.55
CA ALA A 343 10.67 -19.36 2.94
C ALA A 343 12.00 -18.77 2.48
N ALA A 344 13.04 -18.94 3.28
CA ALA A 344 14.40 -18.51 2.94
C ALA A 344 15.47 -19.42 3.60
N PRO A 345 16.63 -19.62 2.97
CA PRO A 345 17.83 -20.12 3.64
C PRO A 345 18.22 -19.18 4.79
N VAL A 346 18.84 -19.70 5.86
CA VAL A 346 19.20 -18.87 7.04
C VAL A 346 20.14 -17.73 6.68
N ASP A 347 21.08 -17.97 5.76
CA ASP A 347 22.04 -16.97 5.26
C ASP A 347 21.68 -16.46 3.86
N GLY A 348 20.45 -16.71 3.40
CA GLY A 348 19.98 -16.34 2.07
C GLY A 348 19.31 -14.97 2.04
N SER A 349 19.65 -14.15 1.06
CA SER A 349 18.95 -12.89 0.76
C SER A 349 18.23 -13.01 -0.57
N ALA A 350 16.97 -12.55 -0.64
CA ALA A 350 16.24 -12.38 -1.89
C ALA A 350 16.34 -10.94 -2.42
N GLY A 351 17.34 -10.19 -1.95
CA GLY A 351 17.57 -8.78 -2.21
C GLY A 351 17.42 -7.93 -0.96
N GLU A 352 18.02 -6.74 -1.01
CA GLU A 352 17.99 -5.78 0.10
C GLU A 352 17.85 -4.33 -0.38
N PRO A 353 17.26 -3.43 0.42
CA PRO A 353 17.24 -2.01 0.09
C PRO A 353 18.64 -1.43 0.09
N LEU A 354 18.97 -0.66 -0.95
CA LEU A 354 20.19 0.14 -1.01
C LEU A 354 20.25 1.11 0.16
N ASP A 355 21.43 1.24 0.76
CA ASP A 355 21.71 2.15 1.86
C ASP A 355 22.88 3.12 1.55
N GLY A 356 23.26 3.92 2.53
CA GLY A 356 24.38 4.84 2.44
C GLY A 356 24.19 5.99 1.45
N LEU A 357 25.31 6.53 0.93
CA LEU A 357 25.31 7.71 0.07
C LEU A 357 24.59 7.48 -1.27
N MET A 358 24.66 6.26 -1.82
CA MET A 358 24.01 5.93 -3.09
C MET A 358 22.48 5.91 -2.95
N ALA A 359 21.95 5.47 -1.81
CA ALA A 359 20.53 5.54 -1.52
C ALA A 359 19.99 6.98 -1.47
N ASN A 360 20.81 7.97 -1.11
CA ASN A 360 20.40 9.38 -1.13
C ASN A 360 20.19 9.92 -2.55
N ILE A 361 20.84 9.32 -3.55
CA ILE A 361 20.78 9.72 -4.96
C ILE A 361 19.70 8.93 -5.69
N LEU A 362 19.75 7.60 -5.61
CA LEU A 362 18.89 6.69 -6.36
C LEU A 362 17.57 6.36 -5.63
N GLY A 363 17.49 6.68 -4.35
CA GLY A 363 16.49 6.13 -3.44
C GLY A 363 16.89 4.74 -2.93
N PRO A 364 16.17 4.21 -1.93
CA PRO A 364 16.42 2.88 -1.37
C PRO A 364 15.87 1.78 -2.29
N VAL A 365 16.27 1.74 -3.56
CA VAL A 365 15.88 0.68 -4.49
C VAL A 365 16.48 -0.66 -4.07
N LEU A 366 15.87 -1.78 -4.46
CA LEU A 366 16.42 -3.10 -4.14
C LEU A 366 17.67 -3.42 -4.96
N ILE A 367 18.67 -4.00 -4.31
CA ILE A 367 19.84 -4.64 -4.93
C ILE A 367 19.78 -6.15 -4.71
N GLY A 368 20.22 -6.95 -5.69
CA GLY A 368 20.21 -8.41 -5.59
C GLY A 368 18.82 -9.06 -5.56
N ALA A 369 17.78 -8.34 -6.00
CA ALA A 369 16.43 -8.89 -6.13
C ALA A 369 16.39 -10.04 -7.16
N PRO A 370 15.46 -11.01 -7.04
CA PRO A 370 15.33 -12.10 -8.00
C PRO A 370 15.10 -11.56 -9.41
N ALA A 371 15.81 -12.14 -10.38
CA ALA A 371 15.63 -11.81 -11.79
C ALA A 371 14.44 -12.58 -12.39
N SER A 372 14.18 -13.79 -11.87
CA SER A 372 13.11 -14.65 -12.32
C SER A 372 12.20 -15.04 -11.17
N VAL A 373 10.91 -14.75 -11.34
CA VAL A 373 9.82 -15.32 -10.54
C VAL A 373 8.82 -15.91 -11.53
N VAL A 374 8.49 -17.18 -11.35
CA VAL A 374 7.58 -17.94 -12.23
C VAL A 374 6.36 -18.34 -11.44
N ALA A 375 5.18 -18.18 -12.05
CA ALA A 375 3.91 -18.59 -11.47
C ALA A 375 3.09 -19.35 -12.50
N GLN A 376 2.62 -20.54 -12.12
CA GLN A 376 1.69 -21.36 -12.90
C GLN A 376 0.45 -21.63 -12.04
N ARG A 377 -0.73 -21.50 -12.65
CA ARG A 377 -2.01 -21.70 -11.99
C ARG A 377 -2.78 -22.78 -12.72
N HIS A 378 -3.28 -23.74 -11.95
CA HIS A 378 -4.14 -24.80 -12.42
C HIS A 378 -5.43 -24.78 -11.60
N ASP A 379 -6.54 -24.47 -12.26
CA ASP A 379 -7.86 -24.60 -11.65
C ASP A 379 -8.36 -26.04 -11.77
N THR A 380 -8.94 -26.52 -10.69
CA THR A 380 -9.61 -27.82 -10.63
C THR A 380 -11.04 -27.63 -10.13
N GLU A 381 -11.90 -28.64 -10.30
CA GLU A 381 -13.26 -28.60 -9.74
C GLU A 381 -13.26 -28.48 -8.21
N THR A 382 -12.22 -29.00 -7.54
CA THR A 382 -12.10 -29.02 -6.08
C THR A 382 -11.41 -27.79 -5.49
N GLY A 383 -10.80 -26.94 -6.33
CA GLY A 383 -10.20 -25.67 -5.93
C GLY A 383 -8.99 -25.28 -6.79
N GLY A 384 -8.14 -24.39 -6.24
CA GLY A 384 -7.05 -23.77 -6.99
C GLY A 384 -5.68 -24.32 -6.60
N PHE A 385 -4.84 -24.59 -7.60
CA PHE A 385 -3.45 -25.01 -7.43
C PHE A 385 -2.49 -23.99 -8.03
N LEU A 386 -1.45 -23.61 -7.28
CA LEU A 386 -0.40 -22.70 -7.70
C LEU A 386 0.96 -23.39 -7.58
N GLU A 387 1.77 -23.27 -8.63
CA GLU A 387 3.19 -23.61 -8.61
C GLU A 387 4.00 -22.34 -8.86
N LEU A 388 4.78 -21.96 -7.85
CA LEU A 388 5.51 -20.71 -7.84
C LEU A 388 7.00 -21.00 -7.61
N SER A 389 7.90 -20.21 -8.20
CA SER A 389 9.33 -20.32 -7.90
C SER A 389 10.08 -19.01 -8.13
N HIS A 390 11.22 -18.83 -7.47
CA HIS A 390 12.12 -17.72 -7.72
C HIS A 390 13.60 -18.07 -7.54
N ASP A 391 14.46 -17.33 -8.24
CA ASP A 391 15.92 -17.55 -8.26
C ASP A 391 16.72 -16.68 -7.26
N GLY A 392 16.03 -15.91 -6.41
CA GLY A 392 16.66 -14.93 -5.52
C GLY A 392 17.78 -15.45 -4.62
N PHE A 393 17.80 -16.75 -4.29
CA PHE A 393 18.85 -17.35 -3.45
C PHE A 393 19.96 -18.07 -4.24
N VAL A 394 19.84 -18.17 -5.57
CA VAL A 394 20.74 -18.99 -6.40
C VAL A 394 22.16 -18.45 -6.34
N ALA A 395 22.35 -17.13 -6.44
CA ALA A 395 23.68 -16.52 -6.41
C ALA A 395 24.40 -16.74 -5.07
N ALA A 396 23.68 -16.73 -3.94
CA ALA A 396 24.25 -16.87 -2.61
C ALA A 396 24.41 -18.34 -2.15
N THR A 397 23.51 -19.21 -2.59
CA THR A 397 23.37 -20.57 -2.01
C THR A 397 23.29 -21.71 -3.03
N GLY A 398 23.17 -21.40 -4.33
CA GLY A 398 22.91 -22.38 -5.39
C GLY A 398 21.49 -22.98 -5.40
N LEU A 399 20.61 -22.52 -4.50
CA LEU A 399 19.26 -23.03 -4.33
C LEU A 399 18.21 -22.10 -4.95
N ARG A 400 17.26 -22.69 -5.65
CA ARG A 400 15.98 -22.07 -6.05
C ARG A 400 14.93 -22.41 -5.00
N HIS A 401 14.09 -21.44 -4.67
CA HIS A 401 12.92 -21.66 -3.83
C HIS A 401 11.69 -21.85 -4.72
N SER A 402 10.98 -22.96 -4.52
CA SER A 402 9.72 -23.28 -5.16
C SER A 402 8.64 -23.44 -4.08
N ARG A 403 7.48 -22.82 -4.26
CA ARG A 403 6.31 -22.93 -3.38
C ARG A 403 5.12 -23.46 -4.17
N LYS A 404 4.52 -24.55 -3.68
CA LYS A 404 3.26 -25.08 -4.21
C LYS A 404 2.15 -24.82 -3.21
N LEU A 405 1.00 -24.34 -3.68
CA LEU A 405 -0.17 -24.07 -2.85
C LEU A 405 -1.39 -24.76 -3.46
N PHE A 406 -2.16 -25.46 -2.64
CA PHE A 406 -3.42 -26.07 -3.04
C PHE A 406 -4.52 -25.63 -2.07
N MET A 407 -5.56 -24.99 -2.60
CA MET A 407 -6.78 -24.68 -1.88
C MET A 407 -7.81 -25.76 -2.18
N ASP A 408 -8.23 -26.50 -1.16
CA ASP A 408 -9.38 -27.39 -1.22
C ASP A 408 -10.61 -26.61 -0.76
N ALA A 409 -11.45 -26.19 -1.71
CA ALA A 409 -12.61 -25.34 -1.39
C ALA A 409 -13.70 -26.11 -0.63
N ALA A 410 -13.81 -27.43 -0.83
CA ALA A 410 -14.80 -28.27 -0.18
C ALA A 410 -14.43 -28.58 1.28
N ALA A 411 -13.15 -28.89 1.52
CA ALA A 411 -12.62 -29.12 2.87
C ALA A 411 -12.27 -27.83 3.62
N ASP A 412 -12.27 -26.68 2.92
CA ASP A 412 -11.80 -25.38 3.40
C ASP A 412 -10.41 -25.46 4.03
N GLU A 413 -9.50 -26.03 3.25
CA GLU A 413 -8.14 -26.39 3.66
C GLU A 413 -7.11 -25.81 2.69
N LEU A 414 -6.10 -25.13 3.24
CA LEU A 414 -4.94 -24.67 2.47
C LEU A 414 -3.75 -25.60 2.73
N ARG A 415 -3.25 -26.24 1.68
CA ARG A 415 -2.01 -27.03 1.70
C ARG A 415 -0.89 -26.23 1.05
N GLY A 416 0.30 -26.32 1.62
CA GLY A 416 1.49 -25.75 1.02
C GLY A 416 2.70 -26.68 1.10
N GLU A 417 3.58 -26.52 0.12
CA GLU A 417 4.85 -27.22 0.04
C GLU A 417 5.94 -26.21 -0.37
N ASP A 418 6.91 -25.98 0.51
CA ASP A 418 8.09 -25.15 0.24
C ASP A 418 9.28 -26.06 -0.04
N LEU A 419 9.90 -25.91 -1.22
CA LEU A 419 11.02 -26.69 -1.71
C LEU A 419 12.22 -25.80 -1.98
N PHE A 420 13.41 -26.28 -1.61
CA PHE A 420 14.69 -25.70 -1.98
C PHE A 420 15.41 -26.67 -2.90
N GLU A 421 15.49 -26.34 -4.19
CA GLU A 421 16.00 -27.21 -5.23
C GLU A 421 17.34 -26.68 -5.75
N PRO A 422 18.35 -27.55 -5.99
CA PRO A 422 19.60 -27.11 -6.64
C PRO A 422 19.31 -26.58 -8.05
N ALA A 423 19.70 -25.33 -8.32
CA ALA A 423 19.49 -24.69 -9.63
C ALA A 423 20.74 -24.65 -10.50
N SER A 424 21.92 -24.71 -9.88
CA SER A 424 23.26 -24.67 -10.51
C SER A 424 24.20 -25.66 -9.83
N GLU A 425 25.53 -25.39 -9.77
CA GLU A 425 26.45 -26.13 -8.89
C GLU A 425 25.80 -26.33 -7.53
N ALA A 426 25.51 -27.59 -7.20
CA ALA A 426 24.77 -27.90 -6.01
C ALA A 426 25.59 -27.43 -4.79
N PRO A 427 24.94 -26.87 -3.77
CA PRO A 427 25.65 -26.53 -2.55
C PRO A 427 26.41 -27.76 -2.04
N THR A 428 27.68 -27.56 -1.74
CA THR A 428 28.58 -28.63 -1.26
C THR A 428 28.36 -28.95 0.21
N VAL A 429 27.61 -28.09 0.92
CA VAL A 429 27.29 -28.17 2.34
C VAL A 429 25.79 -28.23 2.56
N HIS A 430 25.40 -28.70 3.75
CA HIS A 430 24.00 -28.65 4.17
C HIS A 430 23.58 -27.19 4.41
N THR A 431 22.47 -26.77 3.81
CA THR A 431 21.98 -25.38 3.93
C THR A 431 20.69 -25.35 4.76
N PRO A 432 20.70 -24.77 5.97
CA PRO A 432 19.49 -24.65 6.76
C PRO A 432 18.55 -23.62 6.13
N PHE A 433 17.25 -23.89 6.18
CA PHE A 433 16.23 -22.96 5.71
C PHE A 433 15.05 -22.89 6.68
N VAL A 434 14.27 -21.84 6.53
CA VAL A 434 13.14 -21.53 7.40
C VAL A 434 11.93 -21.15 6.55
N VAL A 435 10.78 -21.73 6.85
CA VAL A 435 9.46 -21.26 6.40
C VAL A 435 8.83 -20.46 7.53
N ARG A 436 8.43 -19.21 7.25
CA ARG A 436 7.86 -18.29 8.24
C ARG A 436 6.39 -18.01 7.96
N PHE A 437 5.62 -17.87 9.03
CA PHE A 437 4.26 -17.32 9.01
C PHE A 437 4.15 -16.25 10.08
N HIS A 438 4.22 -14.98 9.68
CA HIS A 438 3.99 -13.86 10.59
C HIS A 438 2.50 -13.77 10.88
N LEU A 439 2.14 -13.74 12.16
CA LEU A 439 0.75 -13.66 12.57
C LEU A 439 0.33 -12.21 12.73
N HIS A 440 -0.91 -11.92 12.34
CA HIS A 440 -1.52 -10.63 12.63
C HIS A 440 -1.48 -10.36 14.16
N PRO A 441 -1.27 -9.12 14.64
CA PRO A 441 -1.17 -8.82 16.08
C PRO A 441 -2.37 -9.22 16.92
N ASP A 442 -3.55 -9.35 16.31
CA ASP A 442 -4.76 -9.78 17.01
C ASP A 442 -4.90 -11.31 17.07
N ALA A 443 -4.16 -12.05 16.23
CA ALA A 443 -4.10 -13.51 16.32
C ALA A 443 -3.21 -13.96 17.49
N ARG A 444 -3.52 -15.13 18.05
CA ARG A 444 -2.72 -15.81 19.09
C ARG A 444 -2.36 -17.19 18.60
N ALA A 445 -1.18 -17.69 18.97
CA ALA A 445 -0.77 -19.04 18.63
C ALA A 445 -0.21 -19.78 19.84
N SER A 446 -0.38 -21.10 19.83
CA SER A 446 0.20 -22.02 20.80
C SER A 446 0.63 -23.32 20.11
N VAL A 447 1.82 -23.81 20.44
CA VAL A 447 2.27 -25.14 20.00
C VAL A 447 1.50 -26.21 20.77
N ALA A 448 1.02 -27.24 20.07
CA ALA A 448 0.32 -28.36 20.67
C ALA A 448 1.28 -29.30 21.43
N ARG A 449 0.71 -30.26 22.16
CA ARG A 449 1.47 -31.24 22.96
C ARG A 449 2.38 -32.15 22.13
N ASP A 450 2.12 -32.28 20.83
CA ASP A 450 2.96 -33.04 19.90
C ASP A 450 4.25 -32.29 19.52
N ASN A 451 4.43 -31.04 19.97
CA ASN A 451 5.52 -30.13 19.60
C ASN A 451 5.67 -29.91 18.08
N LYS A 452 4.60 -30.13 17.31
CA LYS A 452 4.58 -30.03 15.84
C LYS A 452 3.44 -29.16 15.33
N SER A 453 2.24 -29.41 15.82
CA SER A 453 1.04 -28.69 15.37
C SER A 453 0.94 -27.35 16.08
N VAL A 454 0.56 -26.30 15.36
CA VAL A 454 0.31 -24.97 15.96
C VAL A 454 -1.17 -24.64 15.85
N LEU A 455 -1.80 -24.37 17.00
CA LEU A 455 -3.15 -23.83 17.04
C LEU A 455 -3.06 -22.31 16.93
N ILE A 456 -3.71 -21.74 15.92
CA ILE A 456 -3.82 -20.30 15.72
C ILE A 456 -5.27 -19.91 16.02
N LYS A 457 -5.47 -19.03 16.99
CA LYS A 457 -6.78 -18.48 17.35
C LYS A 457 -6.82 -17.03 16.87
N PRO A 458 -7.59 -16.74 15.81
CA PRO A 458 -7.89 -15.36 15.49
C PRO A 458 -8.85 -14.76 16.55
N SER A 459 -8.85 -13.44 16.67
CA SER A 459 -9.58 -12.69 17.70
C SER A 459 -10.53 -11.71 17.02
N PRO A 460 -11.76 -11.52 17.54
CA PRO A 460 -12.25 -11.93 18.86
C PRO A 460 -13.08 -13.22 18.94
N THR A 461 -13.53 -13.84 17.83
CA THR A 461 -14.68 -14.77 17.93
C THR A 461 -14.66 -16.02 17.04
N SER A 462 -13.67 -16.22 16.17
CA SER A 462 -13.73 -17.36 15.23
C SER A 462 -13.16 -18.66 15.79
N ALA A 463 -13.50 -19.76 15.10
CA ALA A 463 -12.87 -21.05 15.28
C ALA A 463 -11.35 -20.93 15.12
N GLY A 464 -10.61 -21.73 15.91
CA GLY A 464 -9.16 -21.84 15.74
C GLY A 464 -8.80 -22.50 14.42
N TRP A 465 -7.54 -22.41 14.04
CA TRP A 465 -6.98 -23.02 12.84
C TRP A 465 -5.72 -23.79 13.21
N TRP A 466 -5.65 -25.04 12.76
CA TRP A 466 -4.48 -25.89 12.92
C TRP A 466 -3.52 -25.70 11.74
N LEU A 467 -2.30 -25.27 12.02
CA LEU A 467 -1.16 -25.41 11.11
C LEU A 467 -0.41 -26.71 11.46
N ARG A 468 -0.58 -27.74 10.63
CA ARG A 468 0.15 -29.02 10.72
C ARG A 468 1.27 -29.03 9.68
N ASN A 469 2.37 -29.70 9.98
CA ASN A 469 3.54 -29.72 9.12
C ASN A 469 4.41 -30.98 9.34
N ASP A 470 5.35 -31.23 8.44
CA ASP A 470 6.37 -32.29 8.57
C ASP A 470 7.78 -31.75 8.88
N ALA A 471 7.90 -30.51 9.36
CA ALA A 471 9.18 -29.90 9.67
C ALA A 471 9.85 -30.62 10.85
N PRO A 472 11.19 -30.79 10.83
CA PRO A 472 11.96 -31.32 11.96
C PRO A 472 11.78 -30.54 13.26
N GLU A 473 11.67 -29.22 13.18
CA GLU A 473 11.53 -28.33 14.33
C GLU A 473 10.52 -27.22 14.03
N VAL A 474 9.70 -26.91 15.04
CA VAL A 474 8.67 -25.88 15.00
C VAL A 474 8.85 -24.98 16.21
N ALA A 475 8.89 -23.67 15.99
CA ALA A 475 9.00 -22.68 17.05
C ALA A 475 7.97 -21.55 16.87
N LEU A 476 7.58 -20.96 18.00
CA LEU A 476 6.91 -19.65 18.03
C LEU A 476 7.93 -18.61 18.46
N GLU A 477 8.21 -17.65 17.57
CA GLU A 477 9.18 -16.60 17.81
C GLU A 477 8.49 -15.23 17.86
N SER A 478 9.14 -14.25 18.49
CA SER A 478 8.67 -12.87 18.48
C SER A 478 8.75 -12.28 17.07
N SER A 479 7.79 -11.41 16.74
CA SER A 479 7.77 -10.68 15.49
C SER A 479 7.19 -9.28 15.71
N THR A 480 7.12 -8.49 14.65
CA THR A 480 6.59 -7.13 14.68
C THR A 480 5.76 -6.88 13.45
N HIS A 481 4.60 -6.28 13.64
CA HIS A 481 3.72 -5.85 12.56
C HIS A 481 3.64 -4.33 12.57
N PHE A 482 3.99 -3.71 11.46
CA PHE A 482 4.00 -2.29 11.25
C PHE A 482 2.78 -1.89 10.44
N GLU A 483 1.97 -1.02 11.02
CA GLU A 483 0.77 -0.52 10.38
C GLU A 483 0.42 0.86 10.89
N HIS A 484 -0.03 1.75 10.02
CA HIS A 484 -0.44 3.12 10.33
C HIS A 484 0.62 3.97 11.05
N GLY A 485 1.91 3.64 10.90
CA GLY A 485 2.98 4.33 11.63
C GLY A 485 3.36 3.72 12.97
N GLU A 486 2.75 2.61 13.35
CA GLU A 486 2.96 1.97 14.65
C GLU A 486 3.48 0.55 14.48
N ALA A 487 4.53 0.23 15.23
CA ALA A 487 5.03 -1.13 15.38
C ALA A 487 4.29 -1.83 16.52
N ARG A 488 3.53 -2.87 16.19
CA ARG A 488 2.80 -3.71 17.14
C ARG A 488 3.55 -5.03 17.34
N PRO A 489 3.83 -5.46 18.58
CA PRO A 489 4.42 -6.76 18.82
C PRO A 489 3.46 -7.87 18.41
N CYS A 490 3.98 -8.90 17.76
CA CYS A 490 3.23 -10.10 17.42
C CYS A 490 4.15 -11.34 17.50
N SER A 491 3.66 -12.47 17.01
CA SER A 491 4.43 -13.73 16.95
C SER A 491 4.48 -14.25 15.52
N GLN A 492 5.48 -15.06 15.22
CA GLN A 492 5.60 -15.80 13.97
C GLN A 492 5.76 -17.29 14.25
N ILE A 493 5.23 -18.11 13.35
CA ILE A 493 5.49 -19.55 13.31
C ILE A 493 6.70 -19.79 12.44
N VAL A 494 7.67 -20.51 12.97
CA VAL A 494 8.95 -20.80 12.33
C VAL A 494 9.09 -22.30 12.15
N LEU A 495 9.09 -22.75 10.90
CA LEU A 495 9.33 -24.15 10.54
C LEU A 495 10.75 -24.28 10.01
N ARG A 496 11.62 -25.02 10.71
CA ARG A 496 13.03 -25.16 10.35
C ARG A 496 13.27 -26.45 9.58
N GLY A 497 13.99 -26.34 8.47
CA GLY A 497 14.35 -27.46 7.59
C GLY A 497 15.81 -27.41 7.16
N GLN A 498 16.22 -28.45 6.45
CA GLN A 498 17.59 -28.58 5.94
C GLN A 498 17.56 -29.01 4.47
N ALA A 499 18.24 -28.25 3.61
CA ALA A 499 18.54 -28.67 2.25
C ALA A 499 19.84 -29.49 2.25
N ARG A 500 19.78 -30.69 1.67
CA ARG A 500 20.92 -31.60 1.53
C ARG A 500 21.68 -31.29 0.22
N PRO A 501 23.02 -31.37 0.22
CA PRO A 501 23.82 -31.26 -0.99
C PRO A 501 23.29 -32.13 -2.13
N GLY A 502 23.11 -31.53 -3.31
CA GLY A 502 22.65 -32.21 -4.53
C GLY A 502 21.21 -32.74 -4.53
N LYS A 503 20.48 -32.69 -3.41
CA LYS A 503 19.09 -33.19 -3.29
C LYS A 503 18.09 -32.11 -2.94
N GLY A 504 18.54 -31.02 -2.33
CA GLY A 504 17.63 -29.98 -1.85
C GLY A 504 16.95 -30.33 -0.53
N GLY A 505 15.87 -29.61 -0.22
CA GLY A 505 15.08 -29.80 1.00
C GLY A 505 13.63 -29.41 0.79
N ARG A 506 12.75 -29.86 1.69
CA ARG A 506 11.31 -29.62 1.60
C ARG A 506 10.65 -29.58 2.97
N ILE A 507 9.64 -28.73 3.11
CA ILE A 507 8.65 -28.76 4.20
C ILE A 507 7.24 -28.70 3.59
N ARG A 508 6.35 -29.57 4.05
CA ARG A 508 4.91 -29.54 3.76
C ARG A 508 4.16 -29.03 4.98
N TRP A 509 3.15 -28.22 4.73
CA TRP A 509 2.29 -27.67 5.76
C TRP A 509 0.83 -27.62 5.29
N LYS A 510 -0.07 -27.56 6.26
CA LYS A 510 -1.51 -27.64 6.05
C LYS A 510 -2.24 -26.81 7.09
N LEU A 511 -3.09 -25.90 6.64
CA LEU A 511 -3.94 -25.05 7.45
C LEU A 511 -5.39 -25.53 7.33
N THR A 512 -5.98 -25.93 8.45
CA THR A 512 -7.37 -26.43 8.54
C THR A 512 -8.08 -25.79 9.71
N GLN A 513 -9.39 -25.59 9.61
CA GLN A 513 -10.19 -25.20 10.76
C GLN A 513 -10.04 -26.22 11.89
N ALA A 514 -9.98 -25.75 13.13
CA ALA A 514 -10.02 -26.59 14.31
C ALA A 514 -11.47 -26.99 14.57
N GLU A 515 -11.72 -28.29 14.68
CA GLU A 515 -13.00 -28.82 15.15
C GLU A 515 -13.30 -28.26 16.55
N SER A 516 -14.57 -27.89 16.76
CA SER A 516 -15.08 -27.24 17.98
C SER A 516 -15.01 -28.14 19.20
#